data_AF-A0A8J7FWG4-F1
#
_entry.id   AF-A0A8J7FWG4-F1
#
_cell.length_a   1.000
_cell.length_b   1.000
_cell.length_c   1.000
_cell.angle_alpha   90.00
_cell.angle_beta   90.00
_cell.angle_gamma   90.00
#
_symmetry.space_group_name_H-M   'P 1'
#
loop_
_entity.id
_entity.type
_entity.pdbx_description
1 polymer ?
#
loop_
_entity_poly.entity_id
_entity_poly.type
_entity_poly.pdbx_seq_one_letter_code
_entity_poly.pdbx_strand_id
1 'polypeptide(L)'
;MKMNKWWLIFPIILCVIACSEPKKENQFVTFSGHIKNAKLDSVYIILNEREKGFALDFDGNFSDTVQLNDEGYKTLSIDREEFSMYLIPGDSLHLRVDLHKFDDTFVFNGTGAARNNYLFLKENLVNNWLANELVFRLDPKEYQENLADFLHHLKLEMAENGVDKSFIKIETKNLYFDECNLLYAYRDSYPYFNPQKTQLPIDFINFSNYNLDHEEDFKQFKSYRNIVTYYLDEQLNRGLSANDILESTKSESIRYAFMRTLIDGLDPADSMSVAYYDAIVKHCKYQPWLDEAKVIMTNKKVK
;
A
#
# COMPACT_ATOMS: atom_id res chain seq x y z
N MET A 1 -72.35 5.37 49.98
CA MET A 1 -71.14 6.15 49.61
C MET A 1 -70.31 5.34 48.62
N LYS A 2 -70.37 5.68 47.33
CA LYS A 2 -69.47 5.14 46.30
C LYS A 2 -68.56 6.28 45.85
N MET A 3 -67.27 6.17 46.17
CA MET A 3 -66.23 7.07 45.69
C MET A 3 -65.67 6.50 44.38
N ASN A 4 -65.84 7.24 43.29
CA ASN A 4 -65.32 6.87 41.98
C ASN A 4 -63.84 7.27 41.92
N LYS A 5 -62.94 6.29 41.77
CA LYS A 5 -61.51 6.52 41.57
C LYS A 5 -61.27 7.09 40.17
N TRP A 6 -60.84 8.35 40.09
CA TRP A 6 -60.32 8.96 38.87
C TRP A 6 -58.85 8.55 38.69
N TRP A 7 -58.53 7.83 37.60
CA TRP A 7 -57.16 7.58 37.17
C TRP A 7 -56.65 8.81 36.41
N LEU A 8 -55.66 9.49 36.99
CA LEU A 8 -54.85 10.51 36.32
C LEU A 8 -53.96 9.81 35.28
N ILE A 9 -54.27 10.00 34.00
CA ILE A 9 -53.40 9.60 32.88
C ILE A 9 -52.33 10.68 32.73
N PHE A 10 -51.08 10.32 33.01
CA PHE A 10 -49.90 11.16 32.81
C PHE A 10 -49.45 11.04 31.34
N PRO A 11 -49.35 12.13 30.55
CA PRO A 11 -48.87 12.03 29.19
C PRO A 11 -47.34 11.87 29.22
N ILE A 12 -46.86 10.72 28.78
CA ILE A 12 -45.44 10.48 28.51
C ILE A 12 -45.08 11.27 27.26
N ILE A 13 -44.37 12.39 27.45
CA ILE A 13 -43.73 13.14 26.37
C ILE A 13 -42.52 12.32 25.90
N LEU A 14 -42.64 11.69 24.73
CA LEU A 14 -41.50 11.09 24.03
C LEU A 14 -40.64 12.22 23.45
N CYS A 15 -39.53 12.54 24.12
CA CYS A 15 -38.47 13.33 23.52
C CYS A 15 -37.76 12.47 22.46
N VAL A 16 -38.14 12.63 21.19
CA VAL A 16 -37.33 12.19 20.05
C VAL A 16 -36.13 13.12 19.92
N ILE A 17 -35.03 12.76 20.58
CA ILE A 17 -33.73 13.38 20.33
C ILE A 17 -33.26 12.80 18.99
N ALA A 18 -33.52 13.52 17.91
CA ALA A 18 -32.90 13.25 16.62
C ALA A 18 -31.39 13.52 16.77
N CYS A 19 -30.64 12.47 17.07
CA CYS A 19 -29.18 12.49 16.99
C CYS A 19 -28.83 12.54 15.49
N SER A 20 -28.74 13.74 14.92
CA SER A 20 -28.09 13.91 13.62
C SER A 20 -26.61 13.61 13.83
N GLU A 21 -26.13 12.51 13.25
CA GLU A 21 -24.70 12.25 13.13
C GLU A 21 -24.02 13.51 12.58
N PRO A 22 -22.91 13.97 13.16
CA PRO A 22 -22.20 15.12 12.62
C PRO A 22 -21.79 14.77 11.19
N LYS A 23 -22.34 15.50 10.21
CA LYS A 23 -21.89 15.42 8.81
C LYS A 23 -20.38 15.66 8.84
N LYS A 24 -19.58 14.64 8.50
CA LYS A 24 -18.15 14.82 8.23
C LYS A 24 -18.04 15.87 7.12
N GLU A 25 -17.71 17.11 7.47
CA GLU A 25 -17.42 18.15 6.49
C GLU A 25 -16.21 17.72 5.65
N ASN A 26 -16.26 17.99 4.35
CA ASN A 26 -15.17 17.81 3.36
C ASN A 26 -14.65 16.38 3.17
N GLN A 27 -15.51 15.47 2.72
CA GLN A 27 -15.11 14.15 2.18
C GLN A 27 -14.47 14.25 0.78
N PHE A 28 -13.85 15.37 0.42
CA PHE A 28 -13.29 15.59 -0.91
C PHE A 28 -11.88 16.14 -0.81
N VAL A 29 -11.05 15.75 -1.77
CA VAL A 29 -9.77 16.40 -2.09
C VAL A 29 -9.95 17.17 -3.38
N THR A 30 -9.50 18.42 -3.41
CA THR A 30 -9.40 19.19 -4.65
C THR A 30 -8.06 18.91 -5.30
N PHE A 31 -8.07 18.45 -6.54
CA PHE A 31 -6.85 18.19 -7.30
C PHE A 31 -6.89 18.94 -8.62
N SER A 32 -5.84 19.72 -8.85
CA SER A 32 -5.67 20.54 -10.04
C SER A 32 -4.22 20.55 -10.46
N GLY A 33 -3.93 21.10 -11.63
CA GLY A 33 -2.56 21.27 -12.05
C GLY A 33 -2.40 21.79 -13.46
N HIS A 34 -1.14 21.89 -13.86
CA HIS A 34 -0.69 22.22 -15.20
C HIS A 34 0.45 21.29 -15.60
N ILE A 35 0.26 20.55 -16.68
CA ILE A 35 1.26 19.65 -17.26
C ILE A 35 1.73 20.24 -18.58
N LYS A 36 2.95 20.76 -18.56
CA LYS A 36 3.58 21.29 -19.77
C LYS A 36 4.14 20.15 -20.62
N ASN A 37 4.06 20.32 -21.94
CA ASN A 37 4.44 19.30 -22.94
C ASN A 37 3.65 17.98 -22.79
N ALA A 38 2.41 18.06 -22.31
CA ALA A 38 1.50 16.91 -22.25
C ALA A 38 1.20 16.35 -23.65
N LYS A 39 1.29 15.02 -23.78
CA LYS A 39 0.79 14.24 -24.94
C LYS A 39 -0.26 13.22 -24.51
N LEU A 40 -0.93 13.52 -23.40
CA LEU A 40 -1.91 12.67 -22.73
C LEU A 40 -3.20 13.46 -22.50
N ASP A 41 -4.33 12.77 -22.51
CA ASP A 41 -5.65 13.39 -22.37
C ASP A 41 -6.09 13.52 -20.90
N SER A 42 -5.52 12.72 -20.00
CA SER A 42 -5.93 12.65 -18.59
C SER A 42 -4.83 12.13 -17.68
N VAL A 43 -4.84 12.60 -16.44
CA VAL A 43 -4.12 11.95 -15.32
C VAL A 43 -5.11 11.25 -14.40
N TYR A 44 -4.63 10.31 -13.60
CA TYR A 44 -5.48 9.45 -12.78
C TYR A 44 -5.03 9.44 -11.33
N ILE A 45 -5.98 9.49 -10.39
CA ILE A 45 -5.73 9.09 -9.01
C ILE A 45 -6.36 7.73 -8.80
N ILE A 46 -5.53 6.74 -8.46
CA ILE A 46 -5.95 5.38 -8.12
C ILE A 46 -6.19 5.32 -6.60
N LEU A 47 -7.41 4.95 -6.24
CA LEU A 47 -7.96 4.94 -4.90
C LEU A 47 -8.42 3.52 -4.55
N ASN A 48 -7.54 2.73 -3.95
CA ASN A 48 -7.83 1.34 -3.57
C ASN A 48 -8.47 0.56 -4.75
N GLU A 49 -9.80 0.40 -4.78
CA GLU A 49 -10.57 -0.37 -5.78
C GLU A 49 -11.15 0.47 -6.92
N ARG A 50 -10.88 1.78 -6.98
CA ARG A 50 -11.39 2.65 -8.05
C ARG A 50 -10.34 3.65 -8.51
N GLU A 51 -10.52 4.17 -9.71
CA GLU A 51 -9.72 5.28 -10.23
C GLU A 51 -10.59 6.52 -10.49
N LYS A 52 -9.97 7.70 -10.46
CA LYS A 52 -10.59 8.97 -10.84
C LYS A 52 -9.68 9.64 -11.87
N GLY A 53 -10.18 9.79 -13.10
CA GLY A 53 -9.53 10.55 -14.16
C GLY A 53 -9.78 12.06 -14.02
N PHE A 54 -8.78 12.85 -14.42
CA PHE A 54 -8.80 14.30 -14.50
C PHE A 54 -8.40 14.69 -15.93
N ALA A 55 -9.39 15.12 -16.72
CA ALA A 55 -9.18 15.49 -18.11
C ALA A 55 -8.37 16.79 -18.21
N LEU A 56 -7.40 16.80 -19.12
CA LEU A 56 -6.62 17.98 -19.45
C LEU A 56 -7.32 18.81 -20.53
N ASP A 57 -7.24 20.12 -20.43
CA ASP A 57 -7.57 21.03 -21.53
C ASP A 57 -6.42 21.12 -22.55
N PHE A 58 -6.63 21.88 -23.63
CA PHE A 58 -5.63 22.05 -24.70
C PHE A 58 -4.33 22.71 -24.23
N ASP A 59 -4.36 23.44 -23.11
CA ASP A 59 -3.20 24.10 -22.52
C ASP A 59 -2.55 23.23 -21.43
N GLY A 60 -3.04 22.00 -21.23
CA GLY A 60 -2.51 21.05 -20.25
C GLY A 60 -2.96 21.32 -18.81
N ASN A 61 -3.98 22.15 -18.59
CA ASN A 61 -4.55 22.37 -17.26
C ASN A 61 -5.63 21.34 -16.95
N PHE A 62 -5.78 21.01 -15.68
CA PHE A 62 -6.88 20.19 -15.18
C PHE A 62 -7.31 20.65 -13.78
N SER A 63 -8.56 20.42 -13.42
CA SER A 63 -9.06 20.64 -12.07
C SER A 63 -10.35 19.88 -11.84
N ASP A 64 -10.42 19.11 -10.76
CA ASP A 64 -11.65 18.48 -10.28
C ASP A 64 -11.50 18.15 -8.79
N THR A 65 -12.52 17.48 -8.24
CA THR A 65 -12.52 16.92 -6.89
C THR A 65 -12.59 15.40 -6.95
N VAL A 66 -12.08 14.77 -5.89
CA VAL A 66 -12.17 13.33 -5.69
C VAL A 66 -12.71 13.07 -4.29
N GLN A 67 -13.77 12.26 -4.21
CA GLN A 67 -14.30 11.84 -2.91
C GLN A 67 -13.24 10.99 -2.21
N LEU A 68 -13.05 11.19 -0.91
CA LEU A 68 -12.11 10.44 -0.08
C LEU A 68 -12.76 10.18 1.28
N ASN A 69 -12.99 8.91 1.59
CA ASN A 69 -13.66 8.50 2.82
C ASN A 69 -12.71 8.53 4.02
N ASP A 70 -11.46 8.13 3.78
CA ASP A 70 -10.41 8.00 4.78
C ASP A 70 -9.07 8.47 4.20
N GLU A 71 -8.22 9.03 5.07
CA GLU A 71 -6.86 9.39 4.69
C GLU A 71 -6.03 8.15 4.33
N GLY A 72 -4.98 8.34 3.53
CA GLY A 72 -4.03 7.26 3.25
C GLY A 72 -3.22 7.43 1.98
N TYR A 73 -2.34 6.46 1.75
CA TYR A 73 -1.58 6.38 0.51
C TYR A 73 -2.50 6.06 -0.67
N LYS A 74 -2.28 6.75 -1.79
CA LYS A 74 -2.95 6.64 -3.09
C LYS A 74 -1.88 6.75 -4.18
N THR A 75 -2.24 6.43 -5.41
CA THR A 75 -1.31 6.54 -6.54
C THR A 75 -1.78 7.63 -7.48
N LEU A 76 -0.88 8.52 -7.87
CA LEU A 76 -1.05 9.40 -9.02
C LEU A 76 -0.41 8.73 -10.23
N SER A 77 -1.17 8.55 -11.29
CA SER A 77 -0.68 8.06 -12.58
C SER A 77 -0.67 9.20 -13.59
N ILE A 78 0.50 9.43 -14.20
CA ILE A 78 0.72 10.36 -15.30
C ILE A 78 1.33 9.55 -16.46
N ASP A 79 0.52 9.25 -17.48
CA ASP A 79 0.86 8.30 -18.54
C ASP A 79 1.23 6.92 -17.97
N ARG A 80 2.50 6.50 -18.05
CA ARG A 80 2.98 5.20 -17.55
C ARG A 80 3.68 5.29 -16.20
N GLU A 81 3.91 6.51 -15.71
CA GLU A 81 4.60 6.74 -14.45
C GLU A 81 3.56 6.82 -13.31
N GLU A 82 3.87 6.15 -12.21
CA GLU A 82 3.05 6.12 -11.00
C GLU A 82 3.82 6.72 -9.83
N PHE A 83 3.15 7.52 -9.01
CA PHE A 83 3.74 8.20 -7.87
C PHE A 83 2.91 7.98 -6.63
N SER A 84 3.57 7.74 -5.50
CA SER A 84 2.88 7.66 -4.22
C SER A 84 2.43 9.05 -3.76
N MET A 85 1.15 9.15 -3.38
CA MET A 85 0.59 10.32 -2.71
C MET A 85 -0.01 9.93 -1.36
N TYR A 86 -0.02 10.83 -0.39
CA TYR A 86 -0.80 10.68 0.84
C TYR A 86 -1.85 11.78 0.92
N LEU A 87 -3.11 11.37 0.81
CA LEU A 87 -4.25 12.27 0.76
C LEU A 87 -5.02 12.25 2.08
N ILE A 88 -5.45 13.43 2.52
CA ILE A 88 -6.31 13.65 3.68
C ILE A 88 -7.57 14.37 3.18
N PRO A 89 -8.79 13.98 3.61
CA PRO A 89 -10.00 14.70 3.26
C PRO A 89 -9.89 16.20 3.59
N GLY A 90 -10.20 17.07 2.62
CA GLY A 90 -10.01 18.52 2.72
C GLY A 90 -8.73 19.06 2.08
N ASP A 91 -7.85 18.19 1.58
CA ASP A 91 -6.67 18.63 0.83
C ASP A 91 -7.03 19.44 -0.43
N SER A 92 -6.09 20.32 -0.80
CA SER A 92 -6.13 21.08 -2.04
C SER A 92 -4.74 21.06 -2.65
N LEU A 93 -4.56 20.23 -3.67
CA LEU A 93 -3.28 20.00 -4.33
C LEU A 93 -3.29 20.61 -5.73
N HIS A 94 -2.25 21.37 -6.04
CA HIS A 94 -1.99 21.91 -7.38
C HIS A 94 -0.64 21.43 -7.89
N LEU A 95 -0.65 20.50 -8.85
CA LEU A 95 0.54 19.96 -9.50
C LEU A 95 1.05 20.91 -10.59
N ARG A 96 2.35 21.16 -10.62
CA ARG A 96 3.06 21.68 -11.81
C ARG A 96 4.11 20.68 -12.21
N VAL A 97 4.21 20.39 -13.50
CA VAL A 97 5.27 19.54 -14.05
C VAL A 97 5.46 19.83 -15.54
N ASP A 98 6.69 19.70 -16.03
CA ASP A 98 7.06 19.67 -17.44
C ASP A 98 7.55 18.26 -17.78
N LEU A 99 6.84 17.54 -18.66
CA LEU A 99 7.17 16.14 -18.97
C LEU A 99 8.53 15.95 -19.64
N HIS A 100 9.16 17.02 -20.17
CA HIS A 100 10.53 16.94 -20.68
C HIS A 100 11.59 17.09 -19.58
N LYS A 101 11.20 17.53 -18.37
CA LYS A 101 12.06 17.77 -17.22
C LYS A 101 11.37 17.31 -15.94
N PHE A 102 10.89 16.07 -15.97
CA PHE A 102 9.95 15.55 -14.98
C PHE A 102 10.48 15.71 -13.55
N ASP A 103 11.66 15.13 -13.28
CA ASP A 103 12.28 15.10 -11.94
C ASP A 103 12.58 16.49 -11.38
N ASP A 104 12.90 17.46 -12.26
CA ASP A 104 13.27 18.82 -11.86
C ASP A 104 12.06 19.73 -11.61
N THR A 105 10.90 19.38 -12.18
CA THR A 105 9.75 20.31 -12.25
C THR A 105 8.51 19.81 -11.55
N PHE A 106 8.46 18.54 -11.17
CA PHE A 106 7.35 17.96 -10.44
C PHE A 106 7.24 18.59 -9.04
N VAL A 107 6.17 19.35 -8.82
CA VAL A 107 5.92 20.00 -7.53
C VAL A 107 4.43 20.17 -7.28
N PHE A 108 4.00 19.82 -6.06
CA PHE A 108 2.70 20.15 -5.53
C PHE A 108 2.72 21.48 -4.76
N ASN A 109 1.63 22.22 -4.86
CA ASN A 109 1.32 23.39 -4.06
C ASN A 109 -0.03 23.20 -3.35
N GLY A 110 -0.28 24.00 -2.30
CA GLY A 110 -1.53 23.97 -1.53
C GLY A 110 -1.49 23.07 -0.29
N THR A 111 -2.66 22.74 0.24
CA THR A 111 -2.80 21.91 1.44
C THR A 111 -2.45 20.47 1.11
N GLY A 112 -1.46 19.92 1.82
CA GLY A 112 -0.91 18.59 1.58
C GLY A 112 0.32 18.57 0.67
N ALA A 113 0.75 19.73 0.14
CA ALA A 113 1.91 19.81 -0.74
C ALA A 113 3.20 19.29 -0.10
N ALA A 114 3.52 19.71 1.13
CA ALA A 114 4.76 19.35 1.80
C ALA A 114 4.99 17.83 1.86
N ARG A 115 3.99 17.06 2.32
CA ARG A 115 4.10 15.60 2.40
C ARG A 115 4.17 14.92 1.05
N ASN A 116 3.43 15.42 0.05
CA ASN A 116 3.42 14.81 -1.28
C ASN A 116 4.69 15.13 -2.08
N ASN A 117 5.29 16.32 -1.87
CA ASN A 117 6.62 16.65 -2.39
C ASN A 117 7.70 15.79 -1.74
N TYR A 118 7.63 15.58 -0.42
CA TYR A 118 8.52 14.64 0.26
C TYR A 118 8.39 13.21 -0.30
N LEU A 119 7.17 12.72 -0.55
CA LEU A 119 6.97 11.38 -1.11
C LEU A 119 7.61 11.22 -2.49
N PHE A 120 7.47 12.23 -3.36
CA PHE A 120 8.15 12.26 -4.65
C PHE A 120 9.68 12.26 -4.50
N LEU A 121 10.23 13.10 -3.61
CA LEU A 121 11.66 13.13 -3.30
C LEU A 121 12.16 11.76 -2.81
N LYS A 122 11.44 11.14 -1.87
CA LYS A 122 11.77 9.82 -1.33
C LYS A 122 11.82 8.78 -2.45
N GLU A 123 10.81 8.75 -3.31
CA GLU A 123 10.73 7.80 -4.43
C GLU A 123 11.94 7.94 -5.36
N ASN A 124 12.32 9.17 -5.72
CA ASN A 124 13.53 9.41 -6.52
C ASN A 124 14.82 8.97 -5.82
N LEU A 125 14.97 9.27 -4.51
CA LEU A 125 16.14 8.86 -3.74
C LEU A 125 16.23 7.33 -3.63
N VAL A 126 15.12 6.64 -3.41
CA VAL A 126 15.06 5.17 -3.35
C VAL A 126 15.34 4.55 -4.72
N ASN A 127 14.78 5.10 -5.80
CA ASN A 127 15.07 4.64 -7.16
C ASN A 127 16.55 4.81 -7.51
N ASN A 128 17.16 5.93 -7.15
CA ASN A 128 18.59 6.16 -7.33
C ASN A 128 19.45 5.19 -6.49
N TRP A 129 19.04 4.90 -5.25
CA TRP A 129 19.68 3.89 -4.41
C TRP A 129 19.65 2.51 -5.08
N LEU A 130 18.47 2.08 -5.55
CA LEU A 130 18.27 0.78 -6.20
C LEU A 130 18.93 0.68 -7.58
N ALA A 131 19.11 1.79 -8.29
CA ALA A 131 19.83 1.83 -9.56
C ALA A 131 21.36 1.80 -9.39
N ASN A 132 21.87 2.10 -8.19
CA ASN A 132 23.30 2.14 -7.93
C ASN A 132 23.85 0.73 -7.69
N GLU A 133 24.34 0.06 -8.73
CA GLU A 133 24.94 -1.28 -8.61
C GLU A 133 26.04 -1.39 -7.54
N LEU A 134 26.73 -0.29 -7.21
CA LEU A 134 27.80 -0.31 -6.20
C LEU A 134 27.26 -0.63 -4.81
N VAL A 135 26.02 -0.22 -4.47
CA VAL A 135 25.46 -0.55 -3.15
C VAL A 135 25.26 -2.05 -2.98
N PHE A 136 24.99 -2.78 -4.06
CA PHE A 136 24.79 -4.23 -4.03
C PHE A 136 26.09 -5.04 -3.98
N ARG A 137 27.25 -4.40 -4.21
CA ARG A 137 28.58 -5.03 -4.14
C ARG A 137 29.23 -4.90 -2.77
N LEU A 138 28.65 -4.09 -1.88
CA LEU A 138 29.13 -3.88 -0.52
C LEU A 138 29.08 -5.20 0.27
N ASP A 139 29.95 -5.31 1.29
CA ASP A 139 29.83 -6.39 2.26
C ASP A 139 28.56 -6.21 3.11
N PRO A 140 27.95 -7.29 3.64
CA PRO A 140 26.61 -7.23 4.26
C PRO A 140 26.50 -6.22 5.41
N LYS A 141 27.55 -6.12 6.24
CA LYS A 141 27.59 -5.16 7.34
C LYS A 141 27.66 -3.71 6.84
N GLU A 142 28.48 -3.47 5.82
CA GLU A 142 28.63 -2.14 5.20
C GLU A 142 27.33 -1.72 4.50
N TYR A 143 26.63 -2.65 3.85
CA TYR A 143 25.30 -2.39 3.29
C TYR A 143 24.30 -1.95 4.37
N GLN A 144 24.25 -2.65 5.52
CA GLN A 144 23.36 -2.30 6.63
C GLN A 144 23.68 -0.92 7.22
N GLU A 145 24.96 -0.58 7.39
CA GLU A 145 25.40 0.73 7.85
C GLU A 145 25.01 1.84 6.86
N ASN A 146 25.28 1.66 5.56
CA ASN A 146 24.90 2.63 4.53
C ASN A 146 23.37 2.76 4.39
N LEU A 147 22.61 1.67 4.54
CA LEU A 147 21.16 1.70 4.53
C LEU A 147 20.61 2.49 5.72
N ALA A 148 21.19 2.33 6.91
CA ALA A 148 20.80 3.09 8.10
C ALA A 148 21.02 4.60 7.90
N ASP A 149 22.17 4.98 7.32
CA ASP A 149 22.47 6.38 6.99
C ASP A 149 21.51 6.93 5.92
N PHE A 150 21.21 6.14 4.90
CA PHE A 150 20.24 6.50 3.86
C PHE A 150 18.84 6.73 4.44
N LEU A 151 18.34 5.82 5.28
CA LEU A 151 17.04 5.97 5.95
C LEU A 151 17.04 7.15 6.94
N HIS A 152 18.17 7.45 7.57
CA HIS A 152 18.31 8.64 8.40
C HIS A 152 18.19 9.92 7.55
N HIS A 153 18.85 9.97 6.40
CA HIS A 153 18.73 11.09 5.46
C HIS A 153 17.28 11.30 5.00
N LEU A 154 16.55 10.24 4.64
CA LEU A 154 15.11 10.34 4.30
C LEU A 154 14.28 10.93 5.45
N LYS A 155 14.58 10.56 6.70
CA LYS A 155 13.89 11.13 7.87
C LYS A 155 14.21 12.62 8.07
N LEU A 156 15.44 13.04 7.78
CA LEU A 156 15.84 14.46 7.83
C LEU A 156 15.11 15.26 6.76
N GLU A 157 15.09 14.78 5.50
CA GLU A 157 14.35 15.41 4.41
C GLU A 157 12.87 15.61 4.77
N MET A 158 12.25 14.60 5.40
CA MET A 158 10.87 14.72 5.86
C MET A 158 10.68 15.85 6.88
N ALA A 159 11.60 15.99 7.84
CA ALA A 159 11.52 17.02 8.88
C ALA A 159 11.81 18.43 8.35
N GLU A 160 12.77 18.55 7.43
CA GLU A 160 13.23 19.83 6.88
C GLU A 160 12.26 20.42 5.85
N ASN A 161 11.52 19.58 5.13
CA ASN A 161 10.53 20.00 4.12
C ASN A 161 9.17 20.44 4.71
N GLY A 162 9.10 20.73 6.02
CA GLY A 162 7.91 21.32 6.66
C GLY A 162 6.70 20.38 6.73
N VAL A 163 6.95 19.07 6.68
CA VAL A 163 5.92 18.03 6.76
C VAL A 163 5.27 18.01 8.14
N ASP A 164 3.94 17.79 8.21
CA ASP A 164 3.20 17.79 9.46
C ASP A 164 3.53 16.57 10.35
N LYS A 165 3.45 16.76 11.67
CA LYS A 165 3.84 15.73 12.66
C LYS A 165 3.01 14.44 12.56
N SER A 166 1.73 14.56 12.19
CA SER A 166 0.84 13.39 12.02
C SER A 166 1.36 12.50 10.90
N PHE A 167 1.66 13.08 9.74
CA PHE A 167 2.21 12.34 8.63
C PHE A 167 3.64 11.84 8.91
N ILE A 168 4.50 12.62 9.57
CA ILE A 168 5.85 12.16 9.95
C ILE A 168 5.81 10.84 10.71
N LYS A 169 4.86 10.68 11.65
CA LYS A 169 4.71 9.43 12.41
C LYS A 169 4.33 8.26 11.51
N ILE A 170 3.39 8.47 10.59
CA ILE A 170 2.91 7.44 9.65
C ILE A 170 4.03 7.03 8.71
N GLU A 171 4.70 8.01 8.11
CA GLU A 171 5.77 7.79 7.15
C GLU A 171 7.03 7.21 7.80
N THR A 172 7.36 7.58 9.04
CA THR A 172 8.45 6.93 9.79
C THR A 172 8.18 5.44 9.99
N LYS A 173 6.91 5.06 10.22
CA LYS A 173 6.51 3.65 10.29
C LYS A 173 6.61 2.98 8.91
N ASN A 174 6.20 3.67 7.84
CA ASN A 174 6.38 3.16 6.49
C ASN A 174 7.85 2.95 6.13
N LEU A 175 8.76 3.87 6.50
CA LEU A 175 10.20 3.75 6.30
C LEU A 175 10.82 2.54 7.01
N TYR A 176 10.27 2.16 8.17
CA TYR A 176 10.68 0.94 8.86
C TYR A 176 10.33 -0.34 8.06
N PHE A 177 9.25 -0.31 7.27
CA PHE A 177 8.94 -1.39 6.33
C PHE A 177 9.78 -1.25 5.04
N ASP A 178 10.01 -0.03 4.56
CA ASP A 178 10.89 0.21 3.40
C ASP A 178 12.31 -0.33 3.66
N GLU A 179 12.84 -0.20 4.88
CA GLU A 179 14.11 -0.81 5.31
C GLU A 179 14.16 -2.32 5.03
N CYS A 180 13.13 -3.06 5.45
CA CYS A 180 13.05 -4.50 5.23
C CYS A 180 13.01 -4.84 3.73
N ASN A 181 12.24 -4.09 2.94
CA ASN A 181 12.19 -4.28 1.48
C ASN A 181 13.56 -4.02 0.82
N LEU A 182 14.31 -3.03 1.28
CA LEU A 182 15.67 -2.74 0.78
C LEU A 182 16.68 -3.82 1.21
N LEU A 183 16.51 -4.42 2.38
CA LEU A 183 17.30 -5.60 2.80
C LEU A 183 16.98 -6.82 1.91
N TYR A 184 15.71 -7.04 1.58
CA TYR A 184 15.30 -8.09 0.62
C TYR A 184 15.91 -7.87 -0.76
N ALA A 185 15.80 -6.66 -1.30
CA ALA A 185 16.37 -6.33 -2.61
C ALA A 185 17.89 -6.62 -2.66
N TYR A 186 18.61 -6.28 -1.59
CA TYR A 186 20.02 -6.64 -1.46
C TYR A 186 20.23 -8.14 -1.38
N ARG A 187 19.50 -8.84 -0.50
CA ARG A 187 19.61 -10.28 -0.31
C ARG A 187 19.46 -11.05 -1.62
N ASP A 188 18.42 -10.72 -2.39
CA ASP A 188 18.05 -11.45 -3.60
C ASP A 188 19.00 -11.11 -4.77
N SER A 189 19.55 -9.89 -4.79
CA SER A 189 20.52 -9.45 -5.80
C SER A 189 21.97 -9.85 -5.45
N TYR A 190 22.26 -10.18 -4.19
CA TYR A 190 23.61 -10.40 -3.69
C TYR A 190 24.40 -11.46 -4.47
N PRO A 191 23.85 -12.65 -4.82
CA PRO A 191 24.59 -13.66 -5.59
C PRO A 191 25.02 -13.18 -6.98
N TYR A 192 24.21 -12.31 -7.60
CA TYR A 192 24.50 -11.76 -8.93
C TYR A 192 25.64 -10.75 -8.88
N PHE A 193 25.62 -9.82 -7.91
CA PHE A 193 26.64 -8.78 -7.78
C PHE A 193 27.91 -9.25 -7.07
N ASN A 194 27.86 -10.36 -6.33
CA ASN A 194 28.97 -10.89 -5.54
C ASN A 194 29.24 -12.39 -5.83
N PRO A 195 29.46 -12.80 -7.09
CA PRO A 195 29.52 -14.22 -7.47
C PRO A 195 30.70 -14.98 -6.85
N GLN A 196 31.72 -14.27 -6.35
CA GLN A 196 32.90 -14.85 -5.71
C GLN A 196 32.79 -14.89 -4.17
N LYS A 197 31.75 -14.28 -3.58
CA LYS A 197 31.54 -14.24 -2.12
C LYS A 197 30.59 -15.36 -1.68
N THR A 198 30.74 -15.82 -0.44
CA THR A 198 29.87 -16.82 0.21
C THR A 198 28.42 -16.35 0.27
N GLN A 199 27.47 -17.28 0.42
CA GLN A 199 26.08 -16.99 0.78
C GLN A 199 25.97 -16.03 1.98
N LEU A 200 24.94 -15.20 1.98
CA LEU A 200 24.63 -14.30 3.08
C LEU A 200 24.40 -15.06 4.40
N PRO A 201 24.60 -14.41 5.55
CA PRO A 201 24.17 -14.97 6.83
C PRO A 201 22.71 -15.41 6.78
N ILE A 202 22.41 -16.58 7.36
CA ILE A 202 21.05 -17.17 7.37
C ILE A 202 20.03 -16.20 7.98
N ASP A 203 20.47 -15.37 8.93
CA ASP A 203 19.69 -14.40 9.68
C ASP A 203 19.94 -12.95 9.22
N PHE A 204 20.47 -12.75 7.99
CA PHE A 204 20.72 -11.41 7.44
C PHE A 204 19.48 -10.49 7.52
N ILE A 205 18.30 -11.05 7.29
CA ILE A 205 17.02 -10.43 7.61
C ILE A 205 16.41 -11.15 8.81
N ASN A 206 16.34 -10.45 9.94
CA ASN A 206 15.72 -11.01 11.14
C ASN A 206 14.24 -10.62 11.21
N PHE A 207 13.36 -11.49 10.70
CA PHE A 207 11.91 -11.27 10.70
C PHE A 207 11.28 -11.18 12.10
N SER A 208 11.94 -11.69 13.14
CA SER A 208 11.41 -11.58 14.51
C SER A 208 11.35 -10.13 15.01
N ASN A 209 12.04 -9.21 14.33
CA ASN A 209 11.92 -7.78 14.60
C ASN A 209 10.59 -7.19 14.11
N TYR A 210 9.90 -7.85 13.17
CA TYR A 210 8.71 -7.33 12.50
C TYR A 210 7.45 -8.08 12.95
N ASN A 211 6.38 -7.33 13.23
CA ASN A 211 5.06 -7.93 13.43
C ASN A 211 4.41 -8.18 12.06
N LEU A 212 4.57 -9.38 11.51
CA LEU A 212 4.11 -9.76 10.15
C LEU A 212 2.67 -10.31 10.09
N ASP A 213 1.88 -10.12 11.16
CA ASP A 213 0.46 -10.47 11.22
C ASP A 213 -0.35 -9.30 11.82
N HIS A 214 -0.35 -8.16 11.12
CA HIS A 214 -0.98 -6.92 11.56
C HIS A 214 -1.94 -6.35 10.51
N GLU A 215 -3.24 -6.47 10.79
CA GLU A 215 -4.34 -6.12 9.88
C GLU A 215 -4.28 -4.67 9.37
N GLU A 216 -4.12 -3.70 10.27
CA GLU A 216 -4.16 -2.29 9.89
C GLU A 216 -2.92 -1.86 9.10
N ASP A 217 -1.76 -2.48 9.37
CA ASP A 217 -0.55 -2.18 8.62
C ASP A 217 -0.63 -2.76 7.21
N PHE A 218 -1.23 -3.94 7.08
CA PHE A 218 -1.53 -4.55 5.79
C PHE A 218 -2.47 -3.70 4.94
N LYS A 219 -3.51 -3.12 5.54
CA LYS A 219 -4.41 -2.20 4.85
C LYS A 219 -3.72 -0.89 4.44
N GLN A 220 -2.89 -0.35 5.32
CA GLN A 220 -2.35 0.99 5.16
C GLN A 220 -1.09 1.07 4.28
N PHE A 221 -0.15 0.12 4.42
CA PHE A 221 1.20 0.27 3.86
C PHE A 221 1.49 -0.79 2.77
N LYS A 222 1.76 -0.33 1.54
CA LYS A 222 2.20 -1.21 0.44
C LYS A 222 3.51 -1.92 0.78
N SER A 223 4.45 -1.20 1.40
CA SER A 223 5.73 -1.73 1.88
C SER A 223 5.55 -2.89 2.86
N TYR A 224 4.59 -2.80 3.78
CA TYR A 224 4.25 -3.88 4.70
C TYR A 224 3.66 -5.09 3.97
N ARG A 225 2.72 -4.85 3.03
CA ARG A 225 2.15 -5.93 2.22
C ARG A 225 3.24 -6.72 1.49
N ASN A 226 4.21 -6.03 0.88
CA ASN A 226 5.32 -6.66 0.20
C ASN A 226 6.12 -7.59 1.13
N ILE A 227 6.50 -7.12 2.33
CA ILE A 227 7.23 -7.93 3.32
C ILE A 227 6.42 -9.16 3.71
N VAL A 228 5.13 -8.99 4.01
CA VAL A 228 4.28 -10.11 4.41
C VAL A 228 4.18 -11.13 3.28
N THR A 229 3.95 -10.70 2.03
CA THR A 229 3.93 -11.60 0.88
C THR A 229 5.24 -12.38 0.75
N TYR A 230 6.39 -11.70 0.77
CA TYR A 230 7.69 -12.39 0.71
C TYR A 230 7.92 -13.36 1.86
N TYR A 231 7.53 -12.97 3.08
CA TYR A 231 7.65 -13.82 4.25
C TYR A 231 6.80 -15.09 4.13
N LEU A 232 5.54 -14.97 3.70
CA LEU A 232 4.66 -16.13 3.53
C LEU A 232 5.14 -17.06 2.41
N ASP A 233 5.66 -16.51 1.31
CA ASP A 233 6.27 -17.29 0.23
C ASP A 233 7.54 -18.02 0.71
N GLU A 234 8.37 -17.37 1.55
CA GLU A 234 9.54 -18.01 2.16
C GLU A 234 9.13 -19.18 3.07
N GLN A 235 8.04 -19.03 3.84
CA GLN A 235 7.53 -20.09 4.70
C GLN A 235 7.05 -21.30 3.88
N LEU A 236 6.35 -21.07 2.76
CA LEU A 236 5.99 -22.13 1.81
C LEU A 236 7.24 -22.85 1.27
N ASN A 237 8.23 -22.09 0.80
CA ASN A 237 9.48 -22.63 0.26
C ASN A 237 10.31 -23.40 1.31
N ARG A 238 10.14 -23.10 2.59
CA ARG A 238 10.73 -23.82 3.72
C ARG A 238 9.94 -25.06 4.15
N GLY A 239 8.84 -25.36 3.47
CA GLY A 239 8.06 -26.59 3.64
C GLY A 239 6.85 -26.46 4.56
N LEU A 240 6.46 -25.26 5.01
CA LEU A 240 5.17 -25.09 5.67
C LEU A 240 4.05 -25.29 4.64
N SER A 241 2.96 -25.94 5.05
CA SER A 241 1.81 -26.10 4.16
C SER A 241 1.01 -24.80 4.06
N ALA A 242 0.39 -24.57 2.90
CA ALA A 242 -0.54 -23.45 2.71
C ALA A 242 -1.67 -23.45 3.75
N ASN A 243 -2.12 -24.64 4.16
CA ASN A 243 -3.12 -24.80 5.21
C ASN A 243 -2.63 -24.27 6.57
N ASP A 244 -1.43 -24.64 6.98
CA ASP A 244 -0.88 -24.22 8.29
C ASP A 244 -0.62 -22.72 8.33
N ILE A 245 -0.18 -22.15 7.20
CA ILE A 245 -0.02 -20.70 7.06
C ILE A 245 -1.38 -20.01 7.24
N LEU A 246 -2.42 -20.44 6.52
CA LEU A 246 -3.77 -19.86 6.63
C LEU A 246 -4.38 -20.01 8.03
N GLU A 247 -4.14 -21.13 8.71
CA GLU A 247 -4.63 -21.35 10.08
C GLU A 247 -3.89 -20.53 11.13
N SER A 248 -2.60 -20.26 10.93
CA SER A 248 -1.78 -19.49 11.87
C SER A 248 -1.86 -17.98 11.69
N THR A 249 -2.23 -17.49 10.50
CA THR A 249 -2.46 -16.06 10.22
C THR A 249 -3.80 -15.57 10.79
N LYS A 250 -3.74 -14.57 11.69
CA LYS A 250 -4.92 -14.00 12.33
C LYS A 250 -5.58 -12.93 11.47
N SER A 251 -4.79 -12.09 10.82
CA SER A 251 -5.26 -11.02 9.94
C SER A 251 -6.08 -11.58 8.80
N GLU A 252 -7.28 -11.03 8.63
CA GLU A 252 -8.19 -11.44 7.58
C GLU A 252 -7.68 -10.96 6.21
N SER A 253 -7.20 -9.71 6.13
CA SER A 253 -6.66 -9.16 4.89
C SER A 253 -5.43 -9.92 4.41
N ILE A 254 -4.52 -10.32 5.32
CA ILE A 254 -3.35 -11.13 4.98
C ILE A 254 -3.79 -12.51 4.45
N ARG A 255 -4.73 -13.18 5.11
CA ARG A 255 -5.25 -14.47 4.61
C ARG A 255 -5.85 -14.36 3.22
N TYR A 256 -6.65 -13.32 2.96
CA TYR A 256 -7.23 -13.11 1.62
C TYR A 256 -6.17 -12.86 0.57
N ALA A 257 -5.17 -12.01 0.86
CA ALA A 257 -4.08 -11.76 -0.07
C ALA A 257 -3.26 -13.03 -0.35
N PHE A 258 -2.94 -13.81 0.69
CA PHE A 258 -2.24 -15.08 0.52
C PHE A 258 -3.05 -16.09 -0.30
N MET A 259 -4.36 -16.21 -0.06
CA MET A 259 -5.22 -17.04 -0.91
C MET A 259 -5.22 -16.58 -2.37
N ARG A 260 -5.22 -15.27 -2.64
CA ARG A 260 -5.11 -14.76 -4.01
C ARG A 260 -3.80 -15.22 -4.66
N THR A 261 -2.67 -15.09 -3.95
CA THR A 261 -1.37 -15.59 -4.43
C THR A 261 -1.39 -17.08 -4.74
N LEU A 262 -2.02 -17.90 -3.87
CA LEU A 262 -2.16 -19.33 -4.11
C LEU A 262 -2.97 -19.62 -5.38
N ILE A 263 -4.07 -18.90 -5.61
CA ILE A 263 -4.92 -19.05 -6.81
C ILE A 263 -4.13 -18.67 -8.07
N ASP A 264 -3.42 -17.55 -8.04
CA ASP A 264 -2.60 -17.07 -9.16
C ASP A 264 -1.46 -18.04 -9.50
N GLY A 265 -0.96 -18.77 -8.50
CA GLY A 265 0.09 -19.78 -8.65
C GLY A 265 -0.38 -21.19 -9.02
N LEU A 266 -1.69 -21.44 -9.17
CA LEU A 266 -2.19 -22.77 -9.53
C LEU A 266 -1.77 -23.15 -10.96
N ASP A 267 -1.10 -24.29 -11.07
CA ASP A 267 -0.78 -24.96 -12.33
C ASP A 267 -1.19 -26.44 -12.26
N PRO A 268 -2.11 -26.92 -13.12
CA PRO A 268 -2.51 -28.33 -13.15
C PRO A 268 -1.37 -29.32 -13.41
N ALA A 269 -0.23 -28.86 -13.95
CA ALA A 269 0.96 -29.66 -14.15
C ALA A 269 1.85 -29.75 -12.89
N ASP A 270 1.66 -28.87 -11.91
CA ASP A 270 2.43 -28.87 -10.66
C ASP A 270 1.72 -29.70 -9.59
N SER A 271 2.42 -30.70 -9.06
CA SER A 271 1.94 -31.53 -7.95
C SER A 271 1.62 -30.73 -6.69
N MET A 272 2.29 -29.61 -6.44
CA MET A 272 2.04 -28.76 -5.27
C MET A 272 0.70 -28.02 -5.37
N SER A 273 0.23 -27.77 -6.59
CA SER A 273 -1.04 -27.08 -6.82
C SER A 273 -2.26 -27.84 -6.28
N VAL A 274 -2.17 -29.16 -6.09
CA VAL A 274 -3.21 -29.93 -5.41
C VAL A 274 -3.35 -29.49 -3.95
N ALA A 275 -2.23 -29.36 -3.23
CA ALA A 275 -2.23 -28.92 -1.84
C ALA A 275 -2.69 -27.45 -1.69
N TYR A 276 -2.31 -26.59 -2.63
CA TYR A 276 -2.78 -25.20 -2.66
C TYR A 276 -4.29 -25.13 -2.92
N TYR A 277 -4.79 -25.88 -3.90
CA TYR A 277 -6.22 -25.96 -4.21
C TYR A 277 -7.03 -26.46 -3.01
N ASP A 278 -6.58 -27.51 -2.33
CA ASP A 278 -7.25 -28.04 -1.14
C ASP A 278 -7.32 -27.00 0.00
N ALA A 279 -6.22 -26.25 0.21
CA ALA A 279 -6.19 -25.16 1.18
C ALA A 279 -7.16 -24.02 0.80
N ILE A 280 -7.22 -23.64 -0.49
CA ILE A 280 -8.16 -22.64 -1.00
C ILE A 280 -9.60 -23.10 -0.75
N VAL A 281 -9.97 -24.33 -1.12
CA VAL A 281 -11.33 -24.87 -0.92
C VAL A 281 -11.72 -24.90 0.55
N LYS A 282 -10.78 -25.21 1.45
CA LYS A 282 -11.03 -25.27 2.88
C LYS A 282 -11.26 -23.90 3.52
N HIS A 283 -10.51 -22.88 3.10
CA HIS A 283 -10.47 -21.59 3.81
C HIS A 283 -11.20 -20.45 3.08
N CYS A 284 -11.33 -20.51 1.76
CA CYS A 284 -11.95 -19.45 0.98
C CYS A 284 -13.48 -19.51 1.10
N LYS A 285 -14.09 -18.36 1.45
CA LYS A 285 -15.56 -18.21 1.49
C LYS A 285 -16.11 -17.47 0.26
N TYR A 286 -15.25 -16.96 -0.61
CA TYR A 286 -15.64 -16.15 -1.75
C TYR A 286 -15.82 -17.03 -3.00
N GLN A 287 -17.07 -17.27 -3.37
CA GLN A 287 -17.42 -18.22 -4.43
C GLN A 287 -16.72 -17.96 -5.77
N PRO A 288 -16.57 -16.71 -6.26
CA PRO A 288 -15.88 -16.47 -7.52
C PRO A 288 -14.43 -16.98 -7.54
N TRP A 289 -13.71 -16.91 -6.42
CA TRP A 289 -12.35 -17.44 -6.31
C TRP A 289 -12.32 -18.97 -6.27
N LEU A 290 -13.30 -19.60 -5.62
CA LEU A 290 -13.46 -21.06 -5.64
C LEU A 290 -13.73 -21.57 -7.07
N ASP A 291 -14.58 -20.86 -7.81
CA ASP A 291 -14.92 -21.18 -9.19
C ASP A 291 -13.70 -21.01 -10.11
N GLU A 292 -12.97 -19.90 -9.96
CA GLU A 292 -11.71 -19.64 -10.68
C GLU A 292 -10.67 -20.75 -10.44
N ALA A 293 -10.38 -21.06 -9.17
CA ALA A 293 -9.42 -22.09 -8.80
C ALA A 293 -9.80 -23.46 -9.39
N LYS A 294 -11.09 -23.81 -9.37
CA LYS A 294 -11.61 -25.05 -9.94
C LYS A 294 -11.44 -25.08 -11.45
N VAL A 295 -11.72 -23.97 -12.14
CA VAL A 295 -11.52 -23.86 -13.59
C VAL A 295 -10.05 -24.05 -13.95
N ILE A 296 -9.13 -23.43 -13.21
CA ILE A 296 -7.68 -23.59 -13.42
C ILE A 296 -7.32 -25.08 -13.30
N MET A 297 -7.64 -25.73 -12.18
CA MET A 297 -7.25 -27.12 -11.89
C MET A 297 -7.90 -28.19 -12.79
N THR A 298 -9.06 -27.89 -13.38
CA THR A 298 -9.76 -28.82 -14.29
C THR A 298 -9.39 -28.65 -15.75
N ASN A 299 -8.95 -27.47 -16.16
CA ASN A 299 -8.43 -27.21 -17.51
C ASN A 299 -7.00 -27.75 -17.65
N LYS A 300 -6.86 -29.08 -17.70
CA LYS A 300 -5.63 -29.70 -18.23
C LYS A 300 -5.45 -29.21 -19.66
N LYS A 301 -4.57 -28.23 -19.90
CA LYS A 301 -3.97 -28.08 -21.22
C LYS A 301 -3.22 -29.37 -21.51
N VAL A 302 -3.86 -30.23 -22.30
CA VAL A 302 -3.19 -31.32 -23.00
C VAL A 302 -2.15 -30.65 -23.90
N LYS A 303 -0.90 -30.63 -23.45
CA LYS A 303 0.25 -30.46 -24.35
C LYS A 303 0.64 -31.83 -24.88
#